data_AF-A0A4Q3XDX5-F1
#
_entry.id   AF-A0A4Q3XDX5-F1
#
_cell.length_a   1.000
_cell.length_b   1.000
_cell.length_c   1.000
_cell.angle_alpha   90.00
_cell.angle_beta   90.00
_cell.angle_gamma   90.00
#
_symmetry.space_group_name_H-M   'P 1'
#
loop_
_entity.id
_entity.type
_entity.pdbx_description
1 polymer ?
#
loop_
_entity_poly.entity_id
_entity_poly.type
_entity_poly.pdbx_seq_one_letter_code
_entity_poly.pdbx_strand_id
1 'polypeptide(L)'
;MRSISLIPFNDPDNQSQQRWLDIDDRPYAPDFRNVFRYKAGQVILSYDPNPEKPFFIGHIEAQGLKPNFAYQLKLAGKPVNGGRGWGEKGDDRANEAIGRVTRWWNDSTQANSNDTQFNANQKLDPENQASIYGYDFMGEFVTDQNGNASVDFNGSKAYHIVWQDKQKSNQHRVFGNFKISSNTPPYYGYAQKMAQKTVKLWYEWEPRRVHDVKLPPGTYNCRFLLTEETFHALDIENGGKWPTVLASEDFTPAGEPDDNTQNDIVFTIR
;
A
#
# COMPACT_ATOMS: atom_id res chain seq x y z
N MET A 1 -5.01 21.03 4.13
CA MET A 1 -4.52 19.66 4.39
C MET A 1 -5.45 18.98 5.37
N ARG A 2 -5.89 17.76 5.09
CA ARG A 2 -6.60 16.87 6.02
C ARG A 2 -5.63 15.79 6.47
N SER A 3 -5.72 15.37 7.73
CA SER A 3 -4.84 14.34 8.29
C SER A 3 -5.65 13.19 8.88
N ILE A 4 -5.20 11.96 8.67
CA ILE A 4 -5.82 10.72 9.16
C ILE A 4 -4.73 9.83 9.73
N SER A 5 -4.99 9.28 10.91
CA SER A 5 -4.15 8.22 11.47
C SER A 5 -4.52 6.90 10.80
N LEU A 6 -3.53 6.20 10.27
CA LEU A 6 -3.75 4.83 9.84
C LEU A 6 -3.89 3.90 11.06
N ILE A 7 -4.69 2.86 10.90
CA ILE A 7 -4.97 1.83 11.91
C ILE A 7 -4.47 0.46 11.43
N PRO A 8 -4.14 -0.47 12.34
CA PRO A 8 -3.84 -1.86 11.97
C PRO A 8 -4.92 -2.42 11.06
N PHE A 9 -4.50 -3.02 9.95
CA PHE A 9 -5.38 -3.64 8.97
C PHE A 9 -5.31 -5.16 9.13
N ASN A 10 -6.47 -5.81 9.18
CA ASN A 10 -6.55 -7.26 9.15
C ASN A 10 -6.71 -7.74 7.70
N ASP A 11 -5.60 -8.08 7.05
CA ASP A 11 -5.60 -8.55 5.67
C ASP A 11 -6.38 -9.88 5.56
N PRO A 12 -7.44 -9.96 4.73
CA PRO A 12 -8.27 -11.15 4.64
C PRO A 12 -7.57 -12.31 3.93
N ASP A 13 -6.47 -12.05 3.21
CA ASP A 13 -5.69 -13.13 2.62
C ASP A 13 -5.07 -13.93 3.76
N ASN A 14 -5.58 -15.14 3.99
CA ASN A 14 -5.08 -16.06 5.01
C ASN A 14 -3.63 -16.52 4.73
N GLN A 15 -3.13 -16.25 3.53
CA GLN A 15 -1.74 -16.46 3.15
C GLN A 15 -0.88 -15.21 3.35
N SER A 16 -1.49 -14.05 3.59
CA SER A 16 -0.74 -12.83 3.87
C SER A 16 0.10 -13.05 5.12
N GLN A 17 1.40 -13.00 4.93
CA GLN A 17 2.38 -13.22 5.99
C GLN A 17 3.24 -11.99 6.07
N GLN A 18 3.35 -11.44 7.28
CA GLN A 18 4.30 -10.38 7.57
C GLN A 18 5.69 -10.80 7.12
N ARG A 19 6.36 -9.88 6.44
CA ARG A 19 7.71 -10.03 5.95
C ARG A 19 8.66 -9.62 7.06
N TRP A 20 9.71 -10.39 7.26
CA TRP A 20 10.69 -10.12 8.32
C TRP A 20 12.12 -10.06 7.82
N LEU A 21 12.27 -9.80 6.54
CA LEU A 21 13.51 -9.35 5.92
C LEU A 21 13.44 -7.84 5.73
N ASP A 22 14.53 -7.12 5.94
CA ASP A 22 14.65 -5.69 5.63
C ASP A 22 14.95 -5.45 4.14
N ILE A 23 15.22 -4.19 3.73
CA ILE A 23 15.49 -3.90 2.31
C ILE A 23 16.79 -4.52 1.75
N ASP A 24 17.63 -5.13 2.59
CA ASP A 24 18.87 -5.84 2.21
C ASP A 24 18.76 -7.36 2.40
N ASP A 25 17.53 -7.88 2.48
CA ASP A 25 17.21 -9.27 2.78
C ASP A 25 17.77 -9.77 4.13
N ARG A 26 17.97 -8.89 5.09
CA ARG A 26 18.45 -9.29 6.41
C ARG A 26 17.28 -9.64 7.31
N PRO A 27 17.28 -10.82 7.95
CA PRO A 27 16.22 -11.17 8.86
C PRO A 27 16.28 -10.33 10.13
N TYR A 28 15.12 -9.89 10.60
CA TYR A 28 14.98 -9.33 11.94
C TYR A 28 15.19 -10.41 13.01
N ALA A 29 15.66 -9.96 14.18
CA ALA A 29 15.88 -10.83 15.32
C ALA A 29 14.58 -11.57 15.72
N PRO A 30 14.65 -12.85 16.15
CA PRO A 30 13.48 -13.58 16.63
C PRO A 30 12.67 -12.82 17.68
N ASP A 31 13.35 -12.21 18.66
CA ASP A 31 12.68 -11.44 19.72
C ASP A 31 11.87 -10.27 19.17
N PHE A 32 12.42 -9.54 18.18
CA PHE A 32 11.71 -8.46 17.52
C PHE A 32 10.47 -8.98 16.78
N ARG A 33 10.61 -10.06 16.00
CA ARG A 33 9.47 -10.68 15.28
C ARG A 33 8.36 -11.11 16.24
N ASN A 34 8.74 -11.62 17.41
CA ASN A 34 7.78 -12.11 18.41
C ASN A 34 6.98 -10.96 19.05
N VAL A 35 7.58 -9.80 19.27
CA VAL A 35 6.95 -8.68 20.00
C VAL A 35 6.44 -7.54 19.12
N PHE A 36 6.95 -7.38 17.90
CA PHE A 36 6.58 -6.27 17.03
C PHE A 36 5.11 -6.38 16.60
N ARG A 37 4.36 -5.30 16.78
CA ARG A 37 2.97 -5.19 16.33
C ARG A 37 2.75 -3.78 15.81
N TYR A 38 2.03 -3.66 14.70
CA TYR A 38 1.52 -2.39 14.22
C TYR A 38 0.49 -1.84 15.21
N LYS A 39 0.47 -0.52 15.39
CA LYS A 39 -0.43 0.19 16.29
C LYS A 39 -1.06 1.38 15.58
N ALA A 40 -2.27 1.73 15.97
CA ALA A 40 -2.91 2.96 15.51
C ALA A 40 -2.05 4.17 15.91
N GLY A 41 -2.01 5.19 15.05
CA GLY A 41 -1.27 6.43 15.30
C GLY A 41 0.21 6.37 14.96
N GLN A 42 0.73 5.21 14.53
CA GLN A 42 2.12 5.10 14.06
C GLN A 42 2.35 5.77 12.73
N VAL A 43 1.32 5.92 11.91
CA VAL A 43 1.41 6.53 10.59
C VAL A 43 0.29 7.54 10.44
N ILE A 44 0.67 8.78 10.14
CA ILE A 44 -0.23 9.89 9.87
C ILE A 44 -0.12 10.21 8.38
N LEU A 45 -1.21 10.02 7.66
CA LEU A 45 -1.39 10.50 6.30
C LEU A 45 -1.96 11.90 6.33
N SER A 46 -1.28 12.85 5.70
CA SER A 46 -1.83 14.17 5.39
C SER A 46 -2.01 14.33 3.89
N TYR A 47 -3.13 14.88 3.44
CA TYR A 47 -3.41 15.04 2.01
C TYR A 47 -4.15 16.33 1.67
N ASP A 48 -4.09 16.70 0.39
CA ASP A 48 -4.85 17.81 -0.17
C ASP A 48 -6.25 17.32 -0.60
N PRO A 49 -7.35 17.80 0.02
CA PRO A 49 -8.70 17.44 -0.41
C PRO A 49 -9.11 18.10 -1.73
N ASN A 50 -8.36 19.09 -2.24
CA ASN A 50 -8.64 19.79 -3.50
C ASN A 50 -7.34 20.01 -4.30
N PRO A 51 -6.64 18.94 -4.71
CA PRO A 51 -5.36 19.09 -5.38
C PRO A 51 -5.53 19.85 -6.70
N GLU A 52 -4.60 20.77 -6.99
CA GLU A 52 -4.55 21.50 -8.27
C GLU A 52 -4.15 20.61 -9.46
N LYS A 53 -3.79 19.36 -9.19
CA LYS A 53 -3.35 18.37 -10.18
C LYS A 53 -4.39 17.25 -10.27
N PRO A 54 -4.50 16.57 -11.42
CA PRO A 54 -5.48 15.50 -11.62
C PRO A 54 -5.03 14.18 -10.99
N PHE A 55 -4.47 14.21 -9.79
CA PHE A 55 -4.01 13.03 -9.05
C PHE A 55 -3.95 13.33 -7.55
N PHE A 56 -3.95 12.26 -6.75
CA PHE A 56 -3.82 12.36 -5.31
C PHE A 56 -2.44 12.89 -4.91
N ILE A 57 -2.39 13.77 -3.91
CA ILE A 57 -1.16 14.32 -3.33
C ILE A 57 -1.23 14.15 -1.82
N GLY A 58 -0.16 13.61 -1.24
CA GLY A 58 -0.11 13.37 0.18
C GLY A 58 1.30 13.41 0.77
N HIS A 59 1.32 13.27 2.08
CA HIS A 59 2.49 13.25 2.92
C HIS A 59 2.30 12.18 4.01
N ILE A 60 3.33 11.40 4.28
CA ILE A 60 3.36 10.41 5.37
C ILE A 60 4.35 10.88 6.43
N GLU A 61 3.89 10.94 7.68
CA GLU A 61 4.73 10.89 8.87
C GLU A 61 4.55 9.53 9.55
N ALA A 62 5.63 8.76 9.65
CA ALA A 62 5.62 7.42 10.21
C ALA A 62 6.63 7.26 11.35
N GLN A 63 6.25 6.52 12.38
CA GLN A 63 7.09 6.19 13.53
C GLN A 63 6.83 4.76 14.02
N GLY A 64 7.90 4.08 14.44
CA GLY A 64 7.81 2.74 15.04
C GLY A 64 7.32 1.65 14.09
N LEU A 65 7.52 1.84 12.78
CA LEU A 65 7.41 0.78 11.78
C LEU A 65 8.62 -0.16 11.83
N LYS A 66 8.69 -1.16 10.94
CA LYS A 66 9.88 -2.01 10.82
C LYS A 66 11.07 -1.15 10.35
N PRO A 67 12.27 -1.29 10.92
CA PRO A 67 13.41 -0.45 10.58
C PRO A 67 14.09 -0.88 9.27
N ASN A 68 14.58 0.08 8.47
CA ASN A 68 15.17 -0.16 7.15
C ASN A 68 14.25 -1.00 6.24
N PHE A 69 12.94 -0.77 6.28
CA PHE A 69 11.93 -1.56 5.58
C PHE A 69 11.19 -0.70 4.55
N ALA A 70 10.76 -1.27 3.43
CA ALA A 70 10.00 -0.55 2.41
C ALA A 70 8.49 -0.82 2.54
N TYR A 71 7.70 0.23 2.31
CA TYR A 71 6.25 0.17 2.38
C TYR A 71 5.62 0.79 1.13
N GLN A 72 4.61 0.13 0.57
CA GLN A 72 3.83 0.63 -0.56
C GLN A 72 2.66 1.49 -0.10
N LEU A 73 2.43 2.58 -0.83
CA LEU A 73 1.31 3.48 -0.66
C LEU A 73 0.27 3.19 -1.73
N LYS A 74 -0.95 2.83 -1.34
CA LYS A 74 -2.03 2.53 -2.29
C LYS A 74 -3.27 3.34 -1.98
N LEU A 75 -3.89 3.91 -3.02
CA LEU A 75 -5.22 4.48 -2.97
C LEU A 75 -6.17 3.45 -3.57
N ALA A 76 -7.17 3.02 -2.82
CA ALA A 76 -8.13 2.04 -3.30
C ALA A 76 -9.55 2.62 -3.29
N GLY A 77 -10.32 2.31 -4.33
CA GLY A 77 -11.74 2.59 -4.37
C GLY A 77 -12.54 1.74 -3.39
N LYS A 78 -13.79 2.17 -3.14
CA LYS A 78 -14.75 1.51 -2.25
C LYS A 78 -15.89 0.95 -3.09
N PRO A 79 -15.81 -0.29 -3.62
CA PRO A 79 -16.91 -0.87 -4.38
C PRO A 79 -18.15 -0.97 -3.48
N VAL A 80 -19.34 -0.72 -4.04
CA VAL A 80 -20.61 -0.87 -3.32
C VAL A 80 -20.90 -2.34 -3.04
N ASN A 81 -20.70 -3.20 -4.03
CA ASN A 81 -21.08 -4.61 -4.00
C ASN A 81 -19.92 -5.58 -3.70
N GLY A 82 -20.30 -6.83 -3.45
CA GLY A 82 -19.43 -7.97 -3.19
C GLY A 82 -19.21 -8.27 -1.71
N GLY A 83 -18.58 -9.41 -1.40
CA GLY A 83 -18.43 -9.89 -0.02
C GLY A 83 -17.65 -8.96 0.92
N ARG A 84 -16.91 -8.00 0.37
CA ARG A 84 -16.23 -6.89 1.06
C ARG A 84 -16.58 -5.54 0.41
N GLY A 85 -17.78 -5.43 -0.15
CA GLY A 85 -18.31 -4.15 -0.61
C GLY A 85 -18.70 -3.25 0.57
N TRP A 86 -18.75 -1.94 0.33
CA TRP A 86 -19.11 -0.94 1.33
C TRP A 86 -20.61 -0.63 1.39
N GLY A 87 -21.44 -1.32 0.60
CA GLY A 87 -22.86 -1.05 0.49
C GLY A 87 -23.13 0.43 0.16
N GLU A 88 -24.07 1.05 0.86
CA GLU A 88 -24.42 2.46 0.68
C GLU A 88 -23.26 3.45 0.93
N LYS A 89 -22.17 3.01 1.58
CA LYS A 89 -20.97 3.82 1.83
C LYS A 89 -19.90 3.66 0.74
N GLY A 90 -20.14 2.78 -0.23
CA GLY A 90 -19.30 2.64 -1.40
C GLY A 90 -19.41 3.84 -2.34
N ASP A 91 -18.43 3.95 -3.22
CA ASP A 91 -18.36 4.94 -4.28
C ASP A 91 -17.88 4.25 -5.55
N ASP A 92 -18.81 3.57 -6.23
CA ASP A 92 -18.51 2.83 -7.47
C ASP A 92 -17.94 3.73 -8.56
N ARG A 93 -18.34 5.01 -8.56
CA ARG A 93 -17.84 5.99 -9.51
C ARG A 93 -16.36 6.28 -9.28
N ALA A 94 -15.95 6.54 -8.04
CA ALA A 94 -14.54 6.73 -7.69
C ALA A 94 -13.74 5.43 -7.91
N ASN A 95 -14.31 4.30 -7.50
CA ASN A 95 -13.73 2.98 -7.71
C ASN A 95 -13.43 2.70 -9.18
N GLU A 96 -14.41 2.98 -10.06
CA GLU A 96 -14.24 2.79 -11.48
C GLU A 96 -13.24 3.77 -12.08
N ALA A 97 -13.35 5.05 -11.72
CA ALA A 97 -12.43 6.08 -12.22
C ALA A 97 -10.97 5.72 -11.94
N ILE A 98 -10.67 5.22 -10.73
CA ILE A 98 -9.33 4.73 -10.37
C ILE A 98 -8.97 3.51 -11.22
N GLY A 99 -9.76 2.43 -11.18
CA GLY A 99 -9.39 1.17 -11.83
C GLY A 99 -9.18 1.28 -13.35
N ARG A 100 -9.95 2.14 -14.01
CA ARG A 100 -9.81 2.45 -15.45
C ARG A 100 -8.47 3.07 -15.81
N VAL A 101 -7.94 3.94 -14.96
CA VAL A 101 -6.64 4.59 -15.22
C VAL A 101 -5.48 3.81 -14.60
N THR A 102 -5.73 2.96 -13.60
CA THR A 102 -4.67 2.23 -12.87
C THR A 102 -4.75 0.72 -12.95
N ARG A 103 -5.53 0.02 -12.14
CA ARG A 103 -5.67 -1.45 -12.17
C ARG A 103 -6.77 -1.90 -11.23
N TRP A 104 -7.13 -3.17 -11.36
CA TRP A 104 -8.17 -3.80 -10.55
C TRP A 104 -7.57 -4.90 -9.68
N TRP A 105 -8.01 -4.97 -8.44
CA TRP A 105 -7.78 -6.11 -7.56
C TRP A 105 -9.10 -6.81 -7.28
N ASN A 106 -9.11 -8.14 -7.36
CA ASN A 106 -10.26 -8.95 -6.99
C ASN A 106 -9.95 -9.66 -5.66
N ASP A 107 -10.60 -9.21 -4.59
CA ASP A 107 -10.45 -9.77 -3.24
C ASP A 107 -10.94 -11.22 -3.16
N SER A 108 -11.92 -11.62 -3.97
CA SER A 108 -12.41 -13.00 -3.94
C SER A 108 -11.40 -13.99 -4.51
N THR A 109 -10.58 -13.57 -5.48
CA THR A 109 -9.56 -14.43 -6.10
C THR A 109 -8.14 -14.11 -5.64
N GLN A 110 -7.94 -13.07 -4.85
CA GLN A 110 -6.63 -12.55 -4.42
C GLN A 110 -5.68 -12.35 -5.61
N ALA A 111 -6.20 -11.72 -6.67
CA ALA A 111 -5.48 -11.55 -7.92
C ALA A 111 -5.85 -10.25 -8.65
N ASN A 112 -4.90 -9.77 -9.47
CA ASN A 112 -5.16 -8.67 -10.39
C ASN A 112 -6.25 -9.06 -11.40
N SER A 113 -7.16 -8.13 -11.65
CA SER A 113 -8.20 -8.22 -12.68
C SER A 113 -7.95 -7.18 -13.77
N ASN A 114 -8.61 -7.37 -14.91
CA ASN A 114 -8.63 -6.42 -16.01
C ASN A 114 -10.03 -5.81 -16.20
N ASP A 115 -10.11 -4.79 -17.05
CA ASP A 115 -11.36 -4.08 -17.39
C ASP A 115 -12.48 -5.01 -17.89
N THR A 116 -12.15 -6.05 -18.66
CA THR A 116 -13.13 -7.03 -19.13
C THR A 116 -13.72 -7.84 -17.97
N GLN A 117 -12.88 -8.27 -17.03
CA GLN A 117 -13.30 -9.00 -15.84
C GLN A 117 -14.13 -8.11 -14.92
N PHE A 118 -13.72 -6.86 -14.68
CA PHE A 118 -14.51 -5.88 -13.93
C PHE A 118 -15.89 -5.67 -14.58
N ASN A 119 -15.93 -5.44 -15.90
CA ASN A 119 -17.18 -5.25 -16.64
C ASN A 119 -18.09 -6.48 -16.63
N ALA A 120 -17.52 -7.69 -16.61
CA ALA A 120 -18.29 -8.91 -16.50
C ALA A 120 -18.89 -9.05 -15.08
N ASN A 121 -18.11 -8.72 -14.05
CA ASN A 121 -18.56 -8.72 -12.66
C ASN A 121 -19.74 -7.77 -12.43
N GLN A 122 -19.68 -6.56 -13.00
CA GLN A 122 -20.73 -5.55 -12.88
C GLN A 122 -22.09 -5.94 -13.52
N LYS A 123 -22.11 -7.02 -14.33
CA LYS A 123 -23.35 -7.54 -14.95
C LYS A 123 -24.03 -8.63 -14.11
N LEU A 124 -23.38 -9.11 -13.05
CA LEU A 124 -23.96 -10.09 -12.15
C LEU A 124 -24.93 -9.40 -11.19
N ASP A 125 -25.90 -10.16 -10.69
CA ASP A 125 -26.75 -9.71 -9.59
C ASP A 125 -25.87 -9.31 -8.39
N PRO A 126 -26.22 -8.25 -7.62
CA PRO A 126 -25.37 -7.69 -6.57
C PRO A 126 -24.80 -8.72 -5.58
N GLU A 127 -25.60 -9.72 -5.20
CA GLU A 127 -25.23 -10.81 -4.29
C GLU A 127 -24.18 -11.78 -4.87
N ASN A 128 -24.02 -11.79 -6.19
CA ASN A 128 -23.08 -12.64 -6.91
C ASN A 128 -21.82 -11.88 -7.37
N GLN A 129 -21.75 -10.57 -7.14
CA GLN A 129 -20.58 -9.79 -7.49
C GLN A 129 -19.39 -10.13 -6.59
N ALA A 130 -18.21 -10.25 -7.17
CA ALA A 130 -16.96 -10.23 -6.42
C ALA A 130 -16.62 -8.78 -6.00
N SER A 131 -15.89 -8.64 -4.91
CA SER A 131 -15.33 -7.35 -4.49
C SER A 131 -14.11 -7.02 -5.34
N ILE A 132 -14.35 -6.33 -6.46
CA ILE A 132 -13.31 -5.83 -7.35
C ILE A 132 -13.17 -4.32 -7.13
N TYR A 133 -12.00 -3.90 -6.64
CA TYR A 133 -11.69 -2.49 -6.46
C TYR A 133 -10.59 -2.00 -7.40
N GLY A 134 -10.74 -0.77 -7.86
CA GLY A 134 -9.68 -0.02 -8.49
C GLY A 134 -8.64 0.37 -7.45
N TYR A 135 -7.35 0.22 -7.74
CA TYR A 135 -6.31 0.76 -6.87
C TYR A 135 -5.17 1.42 -7.66
N ASP A 136 -4.64 2.50 -7.12
CA ASP A 136 -3.46 3.19 -7.61
C ASP A 136 -2.28 2.96 -6.66
N PHE A 137 -1.12 2.61 -7.22
CA PHE A 137 0.13 2.57 -6.48
C PHE A 137 0.75 3.96 -6.55
N MET A 138 0.78 4.66 -5.42
CA MET A 138 1.19 6.06 -5.37
C MET A 138 2.67 6.24 -5.02
N GLY A 139 3.38 5.14 -4.80
CA GLY A 139 4.80 5.14 -4.47
C GLY A 139 5.12 4.28 -3.26
N GLU A 140 6.33 4.50 -2.74
CA GLU A 140 6.88 3.79 -1.60
C GLU A 140 7.68 4.73 -0.72
N PHE A 141 7.95 4.28 0.50
CA PHE A 141 9.00 4.87 1.33
C PHE A 141 9.78 3.78 2.05
N VAL A 142 11.00 4.14 2.45
CA VAL A 142 11.87 3.31 3.27
C VAL A 142 12.00 3.98 4.63
N THR A 143 11.81 3.21 5.69
CA THR A 143 12.03 3.68 7.05
C THR A 143 13.51 3.77 7.39
N ASP A 144 13.85 4.67 8.29
CA ASP A 144 15.18 4.70 8.90
C ASP A 144 15.42 3.49 9.81
N GLN A 145 16.60 3.43 10.42
CA GLN A 145 17.00 2.40 11.37
C GLN A 145 16.15 2.30 12.65
N ASN A 146 15.28 3.28 12.91
CA ASN A 146 14.37 3.32 14.05
C ASN A 146 12.91 3.07 13.63
N GLY A 147 12.64 2.82 12.34
CA GLY A 147 11.28 2.63 11.85
C GLY A 147 10.53 3.93 11.58
N ASN A 148 11.23 5.06 11.40
CA ASN A 148 10.62 6.35 11.11
C ASN A 148 10.72 6.71 9.62
N ALA A 149 9.78 7.49 9.11
CA ALA A 149 9.85 8.09 7.78
C ALA A 149 9.05 9.40 7.72
N SER A 150 9.50 10.33 6.88
CA SER A 150 8.76 11.55 6.51
C SER A 150 8.92 11.73 5.00
N VAL A 151 7.82 11.59 4.25
CA VAL A 151 7.87 11.59 2.77
C VAL A 151 6.66 12.29 2.15
N ASP A 152 6.92 13.09 1.13
CA ASP A 152 5.91 13.56 0.18
C ASP A 152 5.74 12.55 -0.95
N PHE A 153 4.51 12.37 -1.42
CA PHE A 153 4.20 11.46 -2.53
C PHE A 153 3.02 11.97 -3.36
N ASN A 154 2.86 11.40 -4.55
CA ASN A 154 1.71 11.67 -5.41
C ASN A 154 1.38 10.49 -6.33
N GLY A 155 0.11 10.35 -6.67
CA GLY A 155 -0.40 9.32 -7.59
C GLY A 155 -0.29 9.70 -9.06
N SER A 156 0.80 10.35 -9.49
CA SER A 156 0.94 10.76 -10.90
C SER A 156 1.48 9.67 -11.82
N LYS A 157 1.96 8.55 -11.27
CA LYS A 157 2.65 7.48 -12.01
C LYS A 157 2.10 6.11 -11.64
N ALA A 158 1.80 5.28 -12.64
CA ALA A 158 1.41 3.89 -12.43
C ALA A 158 2.63 2.97 -12.34
N TYR A 159 3.25 2.87 -11.15
CA TYR A 159 4.31 1.88 -10.88
C TYR A 159 3.73 0.59 -10.30
N HIS A 160 4.36 -0.56 -10.54
CA HIS A 160 3.84 -1.85 -10.12
C HIS A 160 4.39 -2.29 -8.76
N ILE A 161 5.69 -2.50 -8.70
CA ILE A 161 6.43 -3.09 -7.58
C ILE A 161 7.84 -2.50 -7.52
N VAL A 162 8.53 -2.72 -6.40
CA VAL A 162 9.93 -2.38 -6.26
C VAL A 162 10.82 -3.60 -6.24
N TRP A 163 11.99 -3.41 -6.83
CA TRP A 163 13.04 -4.39 -6.96
C TRP A 163 14.32 -3.91 -6.30
N GLN A 164 15.06 -4.82 -5.67
CA GLN A 164 16.46 -4.56 -5.36
C GLN A 164 17.31 -4.56 -6.63
N ASP A 165 18.51 -3.99 -6.53
CA ASP A 165 19.48 -3.94 -7.64
C ASP A 165 19.77 -5.32 -8.27
N LYS A 166 19.75 -6.38 -7.48
CA LYS A 166 19.97 -7.76 -7.95
C LYS A 166 18.78 -8.36 -8.72
N GLN A 167 17.59 -7.76 -8.63
CA GLN A 167 16.37 -8.20 -9.30
C GLN A 167 15.97 -7.28 -10.46
N LYS A 168 16.77 -6.25 -10.77
CA LYS A 168 16.37 -5.25 -11.74
C LYS A 168 16.41 -5.77 -13.18
N SER A 169 15.52 -5.24 -14.02
CA SER A 169 15.51 -5.42 -15.46
C SER A 169 15.62 -4.06 -16.18
N ASN A 170 15.72 -4.07 -17.51
CA ASN A 170 15.75 -2.85 -18.32
C ASN A 170 14.43 -2.05 -18.28
N GLN A 171 13.36 -2.64 -17.77
CA GLN A 171 12.06 -1.99 -17.66
C GLN A 171 11.93 -1.14 -16.39
N HIS A 172 12.88 -1.25 -15.46
CA HIS A 172 12.76 -0.59 -14.16
C HIS A 172 13.31 0.84 -14.18
N ARG A 173 12.89 1.65 -13.22
CA ARG A 173 13.33 3.03 -12.99
C ARG A 173 13.89 3.14 -11.58
N VAL A 174 14.92 3.95 -11.39
CA VAL A 174 15.51 4.12 -10.07
C VAL A 174 14.46 4.74 -9.14
N PHE A 175 14.16 4.07 -8.03
CA PHE A 175 13.39 4.65 -6.93
C PHE A 175 14.31 5.49 -6.05
N GLY A 176 15.42 4.92 -5.60
CA GLY A 176 16.37 5.64 -4.74
C GLY A 176 17.57 4.82 -4.30
N ASN A 177 18.48 5.48 -3.60
CA ASN A 177 19.60 4.86 -2.90
C ASN A 177 19.38 5.08 -1.39
N PHE A 178 19.25 3.99 -0.65
CA PHE A 178 18.89 4.01 0.76
C PHE A 178 20.06 3.49 1.58
N LYS A 179 20.45 4.25 2.60
CA LYS A 179 21.48 3.81 3.54
C LYS A 179 20.80 3.01 4.63
N ILE A 180 21.11 1.73 4.71
CA ILE A 180 20.73 0.90 5.86
C ILE A 180 21.83 0.98 6.91
N SER A 181 21.43 1.03 8.17
CA SER A 181 22.37 0.91 9.28
C SER A 181 21.68 0.36 10.52
N SER A 182 22.44 -0.28 11.40
CA SER A 182 22.08 -0.45 12.81
C SER A 182 23.31 -0.14 13.65
N ASN A 183 23.88 1.06 13.44
CA ASN A 183 25.19 1.39 14.00
C ASN A 183 25.17 1.84 15.46
N THR A 184 23.99 2.18 15.98
CA THR A 184 23.77 2.70 17.32
C THR A 184 22.87 1.76 18.11
N PRO A 185 23.32 1.28 19.29
CA PRO A 185 22.43 0.62 20.24
C PRO A 185 21.28 1.55 20.70
N PRO A 186 20.07 1.02 20.92
CA PRO A 186 19.67 -0.36 20.63
C PRO A 186 19.61 -0.61 19.12
N TYR A 187 20.11 -1.77 18.67
CA TYR A 187 20.02 -2.20 17.26
C TYR A 187 18.57 -2.59 16.95
N TYR A 188 17.67 -1.60 16.88
CA TYR A 188 16.24 -1.81 16.77
C TYR A 188 15.93 -2.78 15.63
N GLY A 189 15.23 -3.88 15.93
CA GLY A 189 14.92 -4.93 14.96
C GLY A 189 15.99 -6.03 14.77
N TYR A 190 17.25 -5.82 15.17
CA TYR A 190 18.37 -6.70 14.83
C TYR A 190 19.09 -7.28 16.04
N ALA A 191 19.64 -8.50 15.88
CA ALA A 191 20.36 -9.20 16.95
C ALA A 191 21.77 -8.64 17.21
N GLN A 192 22.34 -7.94 16.22
CA GLN A 192 23.70 -7.42 16.28
C GLN A 192 23.87 -6.13 15.48
N LYS A 193 24.97 -5.42 15.77
CA LYS A 193 25.40 -4.26 14.99
C LYS A 193 25.59 -4.64 13.53
N MET A 194 25.13 -3.78 12.64
CA MET A 194 25.32 -3.97 11.21
C MET A 194 26.14 -2.85 10.61
N ALA A 195 27.10 -3.20 9.76
CA ALA A 195 27.80 -2.24 8.93
C ALA A 195 26.80 -1.48 8.04
N GLN A 196 27.06 -0.19 7.87
CA GLN A 196 26.29 0.64 6.95
C GLN A 196 26.45 0.14 5.53
N LYS A 197 25.34 0.04 4.79
CA LYS A 197 25.34 -0.34 3.38
C LYS A 197 24.38 0.58 2.62
N THR A 198 24.65 0.80 1.34
CA THR A 198 23.69 1.47 0.45
C THR A 198 22.99 0.40 -0.37
N VAL A 199 21.67 0.39 -0.30
CA VAL A 199 20.80 -0.47 -1.11
C VAL A 199 20.13 0.41 -2.15
N LYS A 200 20.14 -0.04 -3.41
CA LYS A 200 19.46 0.65 -4.51
C LYS A 200 18.17 -0.05 -4.84
N LEU A 201 17.08 0.72 -4.86
CA LEU A 201 15.74 0.25 -5.16
C LEU A 201 15.24 0.80 -6.49
N TRP A 202 14.35 0.05 -7.13
CA TRP A 202 13.88 0.34 -8.48
C TRP A 202 12.38 0.09 -8.62
N TYR A 203 11.62 1.04 -9.16
CA TYR A 203 10.24 0.84 -9.59
C TYR A 203 10.17 0.06 -10.89
N GLU A 204 9.27 -0.90 -10.98
CA GLU A 204 8.78 -1.43 -12.25
C GLU A 204 7.60 -0.60 -12.75
N TRP A 205 7.56 -0.32 -14.06
CA TRP A 205 6.35 0.26 -14.65
C TRP A 205 5.23 -0.77 -14.67
N GLU A 206 3.99 -0.33 -14.43
CA GLU A 206 2.84 -1.21 -14.64
C GLU A 206 2.82 -1.73 -16.08
N PRO A 207 2.86 -3.07 -16.27
CA PRO A 207 2.79 -3.64 -17.60
C PRO A 207 1.56 -3.12 -18.34
N ARG A 208 1.78 -2.54 -19.53
CA ARG A 208 0.74 -1.93 -20.39
C ARG A 208 0.18 -0.57 -19.92
N ARG A 209 0.66 0.00 -18.82
CA ARG A 209 0.22 1.33 -18.32
C ARG A 209 1.40 2.25 -17.97
N VAL A 210 2.32 2.41 -18.92
CA VAL A 210 3.51 3.29 -18.81
C VAL A 210 3.19 4.79 -18.93
N HIS A 211 1.98 5.21 -18.60
CA HIS A 211 1.51 6.59 -18.75
C HIS A 211 1.32 7.27 -17.40
N ASP A 212 1.24 8.60 -17.44
CA ASP A 212 0.91 9.40 -16.27
C ASP A 212 -0.54 9.14 -15.86
N VAL A 213 -0.76 8.88 -14.57
CA VAL A 213 -2.09 8.71 -14.01
C VAL A 213 -2.76 10.08 -13.92
N LYS A 214 -3.96 10.17 -14.51
CA LYS A 214 -4.82 11.34 -14.45
C LYS A 214 -6.23 10.90 -14.12
N LEU A 215 -6.65 11.19 -12.90
CA LEU A 215 -8.00 10.97 -12.44
C LEU A 215 -8.95 11.96 -13.12
N PRO A 216 -10.10 11.51 -13.65
CA PRO A 216 -11.10 12.42 -14.19
C PRO A 216 -11.67 13.36 -13.11
N PRO A 217 -12.19 14.55 -13.47
CA PRO A 217 -12.81 15.46 -12.53
C PRO A 217 -13.92 14.80 -11.71
N GLY A 218 -14.01 15.16 -10.43
CA GLY A 218 -15.08 14.84 -9.49
C GLY A 218 -14.57 14.44 -8.10
N THR A 219 -15.50 14.10 -7.22
CA THR A 219 -15.23 13.71 -5.82
C THR A 219 -14.92 12.22 -5.72
N TYR A 220 -13.90 11.89 -4.96
CA TYR A 220 -13.45 10.53 -4.72
C TYR A 220 -13.63 10.20 -3.25
N ASN A 221 -14.47 9.22 -2.90
CA ASN A 221 -14.46 8.56 -1.60
C ASN A 221 -13.68 7.25 -1.69
N CYS A 222 -12.55 7.17 -0.99
CA CYS A 222 -11.55 6.11 -1.12
C CYS A 222 -10.99 5.70 0.23
N ARG A 223 -10.16 4.66 0.21
CA ARG A 223 -9.31 4.28 1.32
C ARG A 223 -7.84 4.36 0.97
N PHE A 224 -7.02 4.53 1.99
CA PHE A 224 -5.57 4.45 1.87
C PHE A 224 -5.07 3.14 2.48
N LEU A 225 -4.16 2.46 1.81
CA LEU A 225 -3.56 1.21 2.28
C LEU A 225 -2.04 1.36 2.33
N LEU A 226 -1.44 0.83 3.39
CA LEU A 226 -0.01 0.67 3.56
C LEU A 226 0.32 -0.83 3.54
N THR A 227 1.02 -1.26 2.50
CA THR A 227 1.40 -2.66 2.30
C THR A 227 2.89 -2.85 2.55
N GLU A 228 3.28 -3.94 3.21
CA GLU A 228 4.69 -4.30 3.36
C GLU A 228 5.31 -4.72 2.01
N GLU A 229 6.50 -4.19 1.69
CA GLU A 229 7.29 -4.54 0.52
C GLU A 229 8.73 -4.85 0.91
N THR A 230 9.16 -6.09 0.76
CA THR A 230 10.58 -6.46 0.84
C THR A 230 10.97 -7.47 -0.22
N PHE A 231 10.46 -7.24 -1.44
CA PHE A 231 10.80 -7.94 -2.67
C PHE A 231 10.30 -9.39 -2.74
N HIS A 232 10.39 -10.02 -3.91
CA HIS A 232 9.83 -11.34 -4.21
C HIS A 232 10.59 -12.51 -3.55
N ALA A 233 10.76 -12.47 -2.23
CA ALA A 233 11.37 -13.50 -1.41
C ALA A 233 10.36 -14.59 -0.98
N LEU A 234 9.37 -14.91 -1.83
CA LEU A 234 8.23 -15.76 -1.47
C LEU A 234 8.63 -17.16 -0.97
N ASP A 235 9.75 -17.67 -1.48
CA ASP A 235 10.26 -19.00 -1.17
C ASP A 235 11.41 -19.00 -0.15
N ILE A 236 11.63 -17.88 0.54
CA ILE A 236 12.69 -17.72 1.54
C ILE A 236 12.06 -17.62 2.93
N GLU A 237 12.68 -18.26 3.91
CA GLU A 237 12.31 -18.07 5.31
C GLU A 237 12.25 -16.57 5.65
N ASN A 238 11.15 -16.13 6.26
CA ASN A 238 10.87 -14.72 6.59
C ASN A 238 10.51 -13.79 5.43
N GLY A 239 10.40 -14.29 4.19
CA GLY A 239 10.07 -13.47 3.03
C GLY A 239 8.63 -12.94 3.01
N GLY A 240 7.67 -13.69 3.54
CA GLY A 240 6.25 -13.29 3.66
C GLY A 240 5.53 -13.10 2.31
N LYS A 241 4.31 -12.55 2.35
CA LYS A 241 3.44 -12.30 1.17
C LYS A 241 2.68 -10.98 1.29
N TRP A 242 3.23 -9.91 0.68
CA TRP A 242 2.77 -8.50 0.65
C TRP A 242 1.50 -8.16 1.46
N PRO A 243 1.54 -8.26 2.81
CA PRO A 243 0.36 -7.97 3.59
C PRO A 243 0.11 -6.47 3.64
N THR A 244 -1.15 -6.07 3.51
CA THR A 244 -1.57 -4.75 3.96
C THR A 244 -1.59 -4.75 5.48
N VAL A 245 -0.92 -3.79 6.10
CA VAL A 245 -0.68 -3.80 7.56
C VAL A 245 -1.27 -2.59 8.27
N LEU A 246 -1.44 -1.49 7.54
CA LEU A 246 -2.14 -0.31 8.02
C LEU A 246 -3.08 0.20 6.93
N ALA A 247 -4.22 0.76 7.33
CA ALA A 247 -5.16 1.37 6.41
C ALA A 247 -5.83 2.60 7.04
N SER A 248 -6.40 3.49 6.22
CA SER A 248 -7.15 4.64 6.73
C SER A 248 -8.45 4.18 7.41
N GLU A 249 -9.09 3.17 6.83
CA GLU A 249 -10.25 2.45 7.36
C GLU A 249 -9.96 0.94 7.29
N ASP A 250 -10.52 0.16 8.21
CA ASP A 250 -10.38 -1.30 8.24
C ASP A 250 -11.73 -1.97 7.99
N PHE A 251 -11.69 -3.26 7.73
CA PHE A 251 -12.84 -4.10 7.98
C PHE A 251 -12.80 -4.55 9.43
N THR A 252 -13.94 -4.63 10.09
CA THR A 252 -14.05 -5.32 11.37
C THR A 252 -13.45 -6.73 11.27
N PRO A 253 -13.06 -7.36 12.39
CA PRO A 253 -12.62 -8.76 12.38
C PRO A 253 -13.63 -9.74 11.73
N ALA A 254 -14.90 -9.35 11.65
CA ALA A 254 -15.97 -10.10 10.98
C ALA A 254 -16.01 -9.89 9.45
N GLY A 255 -15.16 -9.01 8.90
CA GLY A 255 -15.12 -8.67 7.48
C GLY A 255 -16.09 -7.57 7.06
N GLU A 256 -16.77 -6.91 8.01
CA GLU A 256 -17.67 -5.79 7.72
C GLU A 256 -16.91 -4.47 7.55
N PRO A 257 -17.24 -3.61 6.58
CA PRO A 257 -16.61 -2.30 6.44
C PRO A 257 -16.74 -1.43 7.69
N ASP A 258 -15.70 -0.65 8.02
CA ASP A 258 -15.78 0.40 9.04
C ASP A 258 -16.92 1.39 8.74
N ASP A 259 -17.62 1.84 9.77
CA ASP A 259 -18.69 2.82 9.68
C ASP A 259 -18.23 4.26 9.94
N ASN A 260 -17.00 4.43 10.39
CA ASN A 260 -16.43 5.74 10.69
C ASN A 260 -15.97 6.47 9.42
N THR A 261 -16.88 7.24 8.81
CA THR A 261 -16.57 8.11 7.66
C THR A 261 -15.48 9.17 7.92
N GLN A 262 -15.03 9.39 9.16
CA GLN A 262 -13.89 10.27 9.44
C GLN A 262 -12.56 9.68 8.94
N ASN A 263 -12.51 8.35 8.80
CA ASN A 263 -11.39 7.56 8.30
C ASN A 263 -11.33 7.50 6.76
N ASP A 264 -12.38 7.97 6.08
CA ASP A 264 -12.45 8.01 4.62
C ASP A 264 -11.48 9.04 4.03
N ILE A 265 -10.85 8.66 2.92
CA ILE A 265 -10.08 9.56 2.08
C ILE A 265 -11.05 10.22 1.10
N VAL A 266 -11.35 11.50 1.32
CA VAL A 266 -12.27 12.26 0.47
C VAL A 266 -11.56 13.46 -0.13
N PHE A 267 -11.41 13.48 -1.45
CA PHE A 267 -10.80 14.57 -2.21
C PHE A 267 -11.55 14.84 -3.52
N THR A 268 -11.37 16.02 -4.11
CA THR A 268 -12.03 16.44 -5.34
C THR A 268 -11.02 16.89 -6.39
N ILE A 269 -11.06 16.26 -7.56
CA ILE A 269 -10.35 16.72 -8.76
C ILE A 269 -11.26 17.70 -9.51
N ARG A 270 -10.75 18.87 -9.88
CA ARG A 270 -11.49 19.90 -10.62
C ARG A 270 -11.18 19.87 -12.11
#